data_AF-A0A0F5P634-F1
#
_entry.id   AF-A0A0F5P634-F1
#
_cell.length_a   1.000
_cell.length_b   1.000
_cell.length_c   1.000
_cell.angle_alpha   90.00
_cell.angle_beta   90.00
_cell.angle_gamma   90.00
#
_symmetry.space_group_name_H-M   'P 1'
#
loop_
_entity.id
_entity.type
_entity.pdbx_description
1 polymer ?
#
loop_
_entity_poly.entity_id
_entity_poly.type
_entity_poly.pdbx_seq_one_letter_code
_entity_poly.pdbx_strand_id
1 'polypeptide(L)'
;MTKPVPLMSAEEFADRARGIVETMRGHVAHRAIDLLTNDVLRGLGYGEGIEIFENAVGHWHEADFIYPHSGPCPDCEREAEARAAA
;
A
#
# COMPACT_ATOMS: atom_id res chain seq x y z
N MET A 1 25.01 5.70 -17.59
CA MET A 1 24.46 5.47 -16.23
C MET A 1 23.84 4.09 -16.22
N THR A 2 24.32 3.20 -15.35
CA THR A 2 23.68 1.91 -15.08
C THR A 2 22.35 2.16 -14.39
N LYS A 3 21.29 1.43 -14.78
CA LYS A 3 20.02 1.51 -14.07
C LYS A 3 20.24 1.05 -12.62
N PRO A 4 19.67 1.75 -11.62
CA PRO A 4 19.69 1.29 -10.24
C PRO A 4 19.05 -0.11 -10.17
N VAL A 5 19.66 -0.99 -9.37
CA VAL A 5 19.18 -2.35 -9.18
C VAL A 5 18.07 -2.31 -8.13
N PRO A 6 16.85 -2.77 -8.44
CA PRO A 6 15.77 -2.83 -7.47
C PRO A 6 16.16 -3.66 -6.24
N LEU A 7 15.63 -3.30 -5.07
CA LEU A 7 15.86 -4.06 -3.83
C LEU A 7 15.25 -5.48 -3.86
N MET A 8 14.28 -5.71 -4.75
CA MET A 8 13.62 -7.00 -4.97
C MET A 8 13.29 -7.20 -6.45
N SER A 9 13.19 -8.45 -6.89
CA SER A 9 12.74 -8.76 -8.25
C SER A 9 11.24 -8.49 -8.43
N ALA A 10 10.78 -8.45 -9.69
CA ALA A 10 9.36 -8.32 -9.99
C ALA A 10 8.54 -9.52 -9.48
N GLU A 11 9.11 -10.72 -9.51
CA GLU A 11 8.49 -11.96 -8.99
C GLU A 11 8.39 -11.91 -7.47
N GLU A 12 9.46 -11.50 -6.78
CA GLU A 12 9.45 -11.36 -5.33
C GLU A 12 8.43 -10.31 -4.87
N PHE A 13 8.33 -9.18 -5.58
CA PHE A 13 7.30 -8.17 -5.31
C PHE A 13 5.89 -8.77 -5.47
N ALA A 14 5.63 -9.48 -6.57
CA ALA A 14 4.32 -10.06 -6.84
C ALA A 14 3.92 -11.11 -5.78
N ASP A 15 4.87 -11.94 -5.34
CA ASP A 15 4.63 -12.96 -4.33
C ASP A 15 4.33 -12.35 -2.96
N ARG A 16 5.06 -11.31 -2.56
CA ARG A 16 4.80 -10.57 -1.31
C ARG A 16 3.44 -9.86 -1.36
N ALA A 17 3.12 -9.21 -2.47
CA ALA A 17 1.83 -8.54 -2.66
C ALA A 17 0.66 -9.54 -2.55
N ARG A 18 0.79 -10.72 -3.15
CA ARG A 18 -0.20 -11.80 -3.05
C ARG A 18 -0.39 -12.24 -1.59
N GLY A 19 0.72 -12.48 -0.87
CA GLY A 19 0.66 -12.86 0.54
C GLY A 19 -0.06 -11.84 1.42
N ILE A 20 0.13 -10.54 1.17
CA ILE A 20 -0.57 -9.48 1.89
C ILE A 20 -2.08 -9.54 1.62
N VAL A 21 -2.49 -9.63 0.34
CA VAL A 21 -3.91 -9.65 -0.04
C VAL A 21 -4.63 -10.92 0.46
N GLU A 22 -3.93 -12.04 0.54
CA GLU A 22 -4.48 -13.31 1.04
C GLU A 22 -4.68 -13.32 2.56
N THR A 23 -3.86 -12.59 3.31
CA THR A 23 -3.79 -12.70 4.78
C THR A 23 -4.26 -11.49 5.56
N MET A 24 -4.38 -10.32 4.91
CA MET A 24 -4.70 -9.04 5.54
C MET A 24 -5.92 -8.39 4.87
N ARG A 25 -6.65 -7.53 5.60
CA ARG A 25 -7.75 -6.74 5.03
C ARG A 25 -7.76 -5.30 5.57
N GLY A 26 -8.49 -4.43 4.87
CA GLY A 26 -8.71 -3.04 5.25
C GLY A 26 -7.42 -2.22 5.28
N HIS A 27 -7.39 -1.22 6.16
CA HIS A 27 -6.29 -0.25 6.25
C HIS A 27 -4.92 -0.93 6.49
N VAL A 28 -4.89 -2.02 7.27
CA VAL A 28 -3.66 -2.75 7.56
C VAL A 28 -3.07 -3.42 6.31
N ALA A 29 -3.91 -3.95 5.40
CA ALA A 29 -3.45 -4.49 4.12
C ALA A 29 -2.95 -3.40 3.18
N HIS A 30 -3.68 -2.28 3.09
CA HIS A 30 -3.29 -1.11 2.29
C HIS A 30 -1.90 -0.59 2.71
N ARG A 31 -1.71 -0.35 4.01
CA ARG A 31 -0.43 0.11 4.56
C ARG A 31 0.71 -0.85 4.23
N ALA A 32 0.46 -2.16 4.29
CA ALA A 32 1.47 -3.15 3.95
C ALA A 32 1.88 -3.10 2.46
N ILE A 33 0.93 -2.88 1.55
CA ILE A 33 1.21 -2.70 0.12
C ILE A 33 1.96 -1.39 -0.15
N ASP A 34 1.62 -0.30 0.53
CA ASP A 34 2.33 0.98 0.40
C ASP A 34 3.80 0.85 0.82
N LEU A 35 4.05 0.24 1.97
CA LEU A 35 5.42 -0.01 2.45
C LEU A 35 6.20 -0.87 1.46
N LEU A 36 5.58 -1.94 0.94
CA LEU A 36 6.19 -2.80 -0.07
C LEU A 36 6.55 -2.01 -1.35
N THR A 37 5.67 -1.12 -1.79
CA THR A 37 5.88 -0.28 -2.98
C THR A 37 6.97 0.77 -2.75
N ASN A 38 7.01 1.36 -1.55
CA ASN A 38 8.04 2.31 -1.16
C ASN A 38 9.44 1.67 -1.21
N ASP A 39 9.57 0.42 -0.77
CA ASP A 39 10.85 -0.31 -0.86
C ASP A 39 11.30 -0.53 -2.30
N VAL A 40 10.39 -0.83 -3.22
CA VAL A 40 10.70 -0.90 -4.65
C VAL A 40 11.20 0.46 -5.16
N LEU A 41 10.51 1.54 -4.83
CA LEU A 41 10.86 2.89 -5.28
C LEU A 41 12.21 3.36 -4.72
N ARG A 42 12.52 3.04 -3.46
CA ARG A 42 13.86 3.25 -2.87
C ARG A 42 14.94 2.57 -3.69
N GLY A 43 14.74 1.29 -4.03
CA GLY A 43 15.67 0.52 -4.86
C GLY A 43 15.86 1.08 -6.28
N LEU A 44 14.85 1.78 -6.80
CA LEU A 44 14.90 2.45 -8.10
C LEU A 44 15.52 3.86 -8.04
N GLY A 45 16.00 4.31 -6.88
CA GLY A 45 16.68 5.59 -6.71
C GLY A 45 15.78 6.74 -6.25
N TYR A 46 14.52 6.48 -5.87
CA TYR A 46 13.60 7.50 -5.35
C TYR A 46 13.67 7.69 -3.83
N GLY A 47 14.76 7.24 -3.18
CA GLY A 47 14.86 7.19 -1.72
C GLY A 47 14.53 8.50 -1.01
N GLU A 48 15.12 9.62 -1.44
CA GLU A 48 14.85 10.95 -0.88
C GLU A 48 13.38 11.36 -1.04
N GLY A 49 12.78 11.05 -2.20
CA GLY A 49 11.36 11.33 -2.44
C GLY A 49 10.44 10.53 -1.52
N ILE A 50 10.80 9.28 -1.24
CA ILE A 50 10.07 8.43 -0.28
C ILE A 50 10.20 8.97 1.14
N GLU A 51 11.38 9.42 1.57
CA GLU A 51 11.55 10.04 2.89
C GLU A 51 10.70 11.31 3.04
N ILE A 52 10.67 12.18 2.02
CA ILE A 52 9.82 13.37 2.00
C ILE A 52 8.35 12.98 2.09
N PHE A 53 7.92 12.00 1.29
CA PHE A 53 6.54 11.51 1.28
C PHE A 53 6.13 10.96 2.65
N GLU A 54 6.91 10.04 3.22
CA GLU A 54 6.60 9.42 4.52
C GLU A 54 6.56 10.44 5.65
N ASN A 55 7.43 11.46 5.63
CA ASN A 55 7.35 12.56 6.59
C ASN A 55 6.07 13.39 6.42
N ALA A 56 5.60 13.58 5.19
CA ALA A 56 4.38 14.34 4.91
C ALA A 56 3.10 13.58 5.27
N VAL A 57 3.09 12.25 5.10
CA VAL A 57 1.86 11.44 5.24
C VAL A 57 1.88 10.42 6.38
N GLY A 58 2.99 10.26 7.10
CA GLY A 58 3.16 9.20 8.10
C GLY A 58 2.11 9.20 9.21
N HIS A 59 1.59 10.38 9.56
CA HIS A 59 0.50 10.53 10.53
C HIS A 59 -0.83 9.91 10.08
N TRP A 60 -1.07 9.76 8.77
CA TRP A 60 -2.25 9.06 8.24
C TRP A 60 -2.19 7.54 8.43
N HIS A 61 -1.02 6.99 8.74
CA HIS A 61 -0.80 5.57 9.05
C HIS A 61 -0.87 5.26 10.56
N GLU A 62 -1.14 6.26 11.40
CA GLU A 62 -1.42 6.05 12.82
C GLU A 62 -2.81 5.41 12.98
N ALA A 63 -2.92 4.43 13.90
CA ALA A 63 -4.15 3.63 14.06
C ALA A 63 -5.39 4.45 14.42
N ASP A 64 -5.19 5.64 14.98
CA ASP A 64 -6.25 6.53 15.46
C ASP A 64 -6.65 7.61 14.44
N PHE A 65 -5.94 7.71 13.30
CA PHE A 65 -6.30 8.65 12.24
C PHE A 65 -7.27 8.03 11.24
N ILE A 66 -8.42 8.68 11.08
CA ILE A 66 -9.37 8.36 10.01
C ILE A 66 -8.70 8.74 8.69
N TYR A 67 -8.46 7.76 7.82
CA TYR A 67 -7.95 7.95 6.46
C TYR A 67 -8.76 9.07 5.75
N PRO A 68 -8.18 9.91 4.87
CA PRO A 68 -8.85 11.13 4.37
C PRO A 68 -10.08 10.85 3.49
N HIS A 69 -10.41 9.59 3.23
CA HIS A 69 -11.74 9.23 2.76
C HIS A 69 -12.73 9.25 3.93
N SER A 70 -13.35 10.41 4.15
CA SER A 70 -14.64 10.48 4.82
C SER A 70 -15.70 9.84 3.91
N GLY A 71 -15.85 8.52 4.00
CA GLY A 71 -16.77 7.73 3.21
C GLY A 71 -16.46 6.24 3.37
N PRO A 72 -17.44 5.34 3.25
CA PRO A 72 -17.16 3.93 3.40
C PRO A 72 -16.20 3.47 2.30
N CYS A 73 -15.35 2.49 2.61
CA CYS A 73 -14.35 1.98 1.67
C CYS A 73 -15.05 1.57 0.36
N PRO A 74 -14.70 2.13 -0.82
CA PRO A 74 -15.42 1.86 -2.07
C PRO A 74 -15.49 0.36 -2.40
N ASP A 75 -14.47 -0.41 -2.01
CA ASP A 75 -14.46 -1.85 -2.18
C ASP A 75 -15.42 -2.56 -1.22
N CYS A 76 -15.50 -2.11 0.04
CA CYS A 76 -16.44 -2.64 1.02
C CYS A 76 -17.90 -2.23 0.70
N GLU A 77 -18.12 -1.06 0.11
CA GLU A 77 -19.44 -0.64 -0.40
C GLU A 77 -19.90 -1.50 -1.55
N ARG A 78 -19.07 -1.69 -2.58
CA ARG A 78 -19.41 -2.58 -3.70
C ARG A 78 -19.71 -4.01 -3.24
N GLU A 79 -18.95 -4.54 -2.28
CA GLU A 79 -19.23 -5.85 -1.70
C GLU A 79 -20.53 -5.88 -0.88
N ALA A 80 -20.86 -4.80 -0.16
CA ALA A 80 -22.12 -4.70 0.59
C ALA A 80 -23.32 -4.60 -0.35
N GLU A 81 -23.22 -3.82 -1.43
CA GLU A 81 -24.23 -3.73 -2.49
C GLU A 81 -24.43 -5.09 -3.18
N ALA A 82 -23.33 -5.78 -3.51
CA ALA A 82 -23.41 -7.11 -4.12
C ALA A 82 -24.06 -8.15 -3.20
N ARG A 83 -23.83 -8.09 -1.88
CA ARG A 83 -24.53 -8.94 -0.90
C ARG A 83 -26.00 -8.58 -0.72
N ALA A 84 -26.36 -7.30 -0.84
CA ALA A 84 -27.74 -6.84 -0.71
C ALA A 84 -28.59 -7.14 -1.97
N ALA A 85 -27.95 -7.31 -3.12
CA ALA A 85 -28.59 -7.61 -4.39
C ALA A 85 -28.70 -9.12 -4.72
N ALA A 86 -28.16 -9.99 -3.87
CA ALA A 86 -28.19 -11.45 -3.99
C ALA A 86 -29.25 -12.08 -3.06
#